data_AF-A0A7J2JZL7-F1
#
_entry.id   AF-A0A7J2JZL7-F1
#
_cell.length_a   1.000
_cell.length_b   1.000
_cell.length_c   1.000
_cell.angle_alpha   90.00
_cell.angle_beta   90.00
_cell.angle_gamma   90.00
#
_symmetry.space_group_name_H-M   'P 1'
#
loop_
_entity.id
_entity.type
_entity.pdbx_description
1 polymer ?
#
loop_
_entity_poly.entity_id
_entity_poly.type
_entity_poly.pdbx_seq_one_letter_code
_entity_poly.pdbx_strand_id
1 'polypeptide(L)' 'VSVVDNKLEIRAEVRREEEVKREAYYRRERYYRGFHRRISLPAPVDPAKARATYENGVLTVRLPKLAKEERHRIEIE' A
#
# COMPACT_ATOMS: atom_id res chain seq x y z
N VAL A 1 -2.54 1.95 -6.66
CA VAL A 1 -3.06 1.40 -5.39
C VAL A 1 -4.48 0.95 -5.63
N SER A 2 -4.83 -0.27 -5.25
CA SER A 2 -6.15 -0.85 -5.50
C SER A 2 -6.58 -1.70 -4.29
N VAL A 3 -7.89 -1.83 -4.10
CA VAL A 3 -8.48 -2.77 -3.14
C VAL A 3 -9.22 -3.82 -3.94
N VAL A 4 -8.90 -5.10 -3.72
CA VAL A 4 -9.56 -6.25 -4.37
C VAL A 4 -9.91 -7.24 -3.27
N ASP A 5 -11.19 -7.62 -3.20
CA ASP A 5 -11.77 -8.39 -2.11
C ASP A 5 -11.49 -7.70 -0.75
N ASN A 6 -10.72 -8.38 0.10
CA ASN A 6 -10.26 -7.90 1.41
C ASN A 6 -8.74 -7.69 1.43
N LYS A 7 -8.15 -7.29 0.30
CA LYS A 7 -6.70 -7.09 0.14
C LYS A 7 -6.40 -5.72 -0.45
N LEU A 8 -5.46 -5.01 0.17
CA LEU A 8 -4.86 -3.79 -0.37
C LEU A 8 -3.66 -4.17 -1.24
N GLU A 9 -3.66 -3.74 -2.48
CA GLU A 9 -2.57 -3.93 -3.43
C GLU A 9 -1.90 -2.59 -3.74
N ILE A 10 -0.58 -2.54 -3.51
CA ILE A 10 0.26 -1.38 -3.74
C ILE A 10 1.30 -1.78 -4.77
N ARG A 11 1.23 -1.16 -5.96
CA ARG A 11 2.20 -1.32 -7.03
C ARG A 11 2.77 0.05 -7.38
N ALA A 12 4.08 0.13 -7.45
CA ALA A 12 4.82 1.29 -7.92
C ALA A 12 5.98 0.80 -8.80
N GLU A 13 6.12 1.38 -9.99
CA GLU A 13 7.28 1.15 -10.83
C GLU A 13 8.18 2.37 -10.74
N VAL A 14 9.43 2.17 -10.30
CA VAL A 14 10.45 3.21 -10.33
C VAL A 14 11.35 2.89 -11.51
N ARG A 15 11.04 3.49 -12.67
CA ARG A 15 11.89 3.41 -13.87
C ARG A 15 12.72 4.68 -13.93
N ARG A 16 14.03 4.53 -14.11
CA ARG A 16 14.89 5.63 -14.55
C ARG A 16 15.43 5.29 -15.93
N GLU A 17 15.01 6.05 -16.93
CA GLU A 17 15.74 6.20 -18.17
C GLU A 17 16.87 7.18 -17.89
N GLU A 18 18.00 6.67 -17.42
CA GLU A 18 19.25 7.40 -17.53
C GLU A 18 20.27 6.46 -18.12
N GLU A 19 20.71 6.80 -19.32
CA GLU A 19 21.85 6.26 -20.01
C GLU A 19 23.09 6.54 -19.15
N VAL A 20 23.39 5.63 -18.21
CA VAL A 20 24.55 5.78 -17.34
C VAL A 20 25.81 5.53 -18.18
N LYS A 21 26.39 6.62 -18.71
CA LYS A 21 27.82 6.63 -19.05
C LYS A 21 28.55 6.23 -17.77
N ARG A 22 29.27 5.10 -17.82
CA ARG A 22 29.81 4.34 -16.68
C ARG A 22 30.79 5.11 -15.76
N GLU A 23 30.94 6.42 -15.90
CA GLU A 23 31.99 7.24 -15.29
C GLU A 23 31.57 8.10 -14.08
N ALA A 24 30.29 8.14 -13.65
CA ALA A 24 29.82 9.18 -12.70
C ALA A 24 29.36 8.71 -11.29
N TYR A 25 29.79 7.54 -10.79
CA TYR A 25 29.47 7.13 -9.42
C TYR A 25 30.63 6.40 -8.73
N TYR A 26 31.10 6.91 -7.58
CA TYR A 26 32.02 6.17 -6.69
C TYR A 26 31.27 5.10 -5.88
N ARG A 27 30.03 5.37 -5.43
CA ARG A 27 29.15 4.39 -4.76
C ARG A 27 27.68 4.79 -4.86
N ARG A 28 26.80 3.80 -5.04
CA ARG A 28 25.32 3.97 -5.05
C ARG A 28 24.70 3.06 -4.01
N GLU A 29 24.09 3.64 -2.99
CA GLU A 29 23.53 2.91 -1.84
C GLU A 29 22.01 2.74 -1.89
N ARG A 30 21.31 3.65 -2.58
CA ARG A 30 19.86 3.59 -2.73
C ARG A 30 19.49 2.69 -3.91
N TYR A 31 18.65 1.70 -3.63
CA TYR A 31 18.08 0.81 -4.63
C TYR A 31 16.84 1.43 -5.25
N TYR A 32 16.81 1.52 -6.57
CA TYR A 32 15.61 1.84 -7.33
C TYR A 32 15.05 0.53 -7.86
N ARG A 33 13.96 0.05 -7.27
CA ARG A 33 13.23 -1.13 -7.74
C ARG A 33 11.74 -0.83 -7.75
N GLY A 34 11.02 -1.45 -8.68
CA GLY A 34 9.58 -1.55 -8.55
C GLY A 34 9.19 -2.17 -7.22
N PHE A 35 8.16 -1.63 -6.60
CA PHE A 35 7.57 -2.12 -5.36
C PHE A 35 6.22 -2.74 -5.68
N HIS A 36 6.01 -3.96 -5.20
CA HIS A 36 4.72 -4.61 -5.20
C HIS A 36 4.49 -5.23 -3.83
N ARG A 37 3.40 -4.85 -3.17
CA ARG A 37 2.95 -5.48 -1.94
C ARG A 37 1.44 -5.69 -1.98
N ARG A 38 1.04 -6.82 -1.40
CA ARG A 38 -0.34 -7.15 -1.12
C ARG A 38 -0.49 -7.33 0.38
N ILE A 39 -1.47 -6.64 0.97
CA ILE A 39 -1.71 -6.63 2.41
C ILE A 39 -3.13 -7.14 2.63
N SER A 40 -3.28 -8.22 3.39
CA SER A 40 -4.59 -8.68 3.83
C SER A 40 -5.17 -7.72 4.86
N LEU A 41 -6.41 -7.30 4.66
CA LEU A 41 -7.09 -6.39 5.57
C LEU A 41 -7.76 -7.19 6.70
N PRO A 42 -7.71 -6.71 7.94
CA PRO A 42 -8.28 -7.42 9.09
C PRO A 42 -9.82 -7.39 9.11
N ALA A 43 -10.45 -6.55 8.29
CA ALA A 43 -11.90 -6.41 8.21
C ALA A 43 -12.32 -5.91 6.83
N PRO A 44 -13.58 -6.19 6.40
CA PRO A 44 -14.15 -5.63 5.18
C PRO A 44 -14.15 -4.10 5.19
N VAL A 45 -13.81 -3.47 4.06
CA VAL A 45 -13.72 -2.01 3.90
C VAL A 45 -14.64 -1.51 2.79
N ASP A 46 -15.07 -0.25 2.89
CA ASP A 46 -15.86 0.46 1.86
C ASP A 46 -14.89 1.11 0.85
N PRO A 47 -14.71 0.54 -0.35
CA PRO A 47 -13.75 1.05 -1.33
C PRO A 47 -14.19 2.39 -1.92
N ALA A 48 -15.50 2.68 -1.96
CA ALA A 48 -16.03 3.91 -2.53
C ALA A 48 -15.66 5.14 -1.70
N LYS A 49 -15.39 4.96 -0.40
CA LYS A 49 -14.96 6.02 0.53
C LYS A 49 -13.46 6.00 0.84
N ALA A 50 -12.70 5.12 0.19
CA ALA A 50 -11.25 5.05 0.37
C ALA A 50 -10.57 6.34 -0.10
N ARG A 51 -9.50 6.74 0.58
CA ARG A 51 -8.66 7.89 0.19
C ARG A 51 -7.19 7.52 0.28
N ALA A 52 -6.38 8.05 -0.64
CA ALA A 52 -4.93 7.89 -0.61
C ALA A 52 -4.23 9.24 -0.84
N THR A 53 -3.16 9.49 -0.11
CA THR A 53 -2.29 10.66 -0.28
C THR A 53 -0.84 10.21 -0.38
N TYR A 54 -0.04 10.95 -1.16
CA TYR A 54 1.40 10.71 -1.29
C TYR A 54 2.13 12.02 -1.10
N GLU A 55 2.89 12.12 -0.01
CA GLU A 55 3.59 13.35 0.36
C GLU A 55 4.96 12.96 0.92
N ASN A 56 6.01 13.67 0.49
CA ASN A 56 7.39 13.48 0.98
C ASN A 56 7.88 12.01 0.94
N GLY A 57 7.48 11.24 -0.08
CA GLY A 57 7.88 9.85 -0.24
C GLY A 57 7.03 8.83 0.54
N VAL A 58 5.97 9.28 1.23
CA VAL A 58 5.12 8.43 2.07
C VAL A 58 3.73 8.30 1.48
N LEU A 59 3.33 7.07 1.16
CA LEU A 59 1.97 6.74 0.75
C LEU A 59 1.11 6.46 1.99
N THR A 60 0.09 7.28 2.22
CA THR A 60 -0.93 7.06 3.26
C THR A 60 -2.24 6.61 2.61
N VAL A 61 -2.77 5.46 3.02
CA VAL A 61 -4.05 4.92 2.52
C VAL A 61 -5.03 4.83 3.69
N ARG A 62 -6.18 5.49 3.57
CA ARG A 62 -7.28 5.45 4.54
C ARG A 62 -8.43 4.64 3.98
N LEU A 63 -8.75 3.53 4.65
CA LEU A 63 -9.80 2.58 4.26
C LEU A 63 -10.87 2.52 5.37
N PRO A 64 -12.06 3.11 5.17
CA PRO A 64 -13.16 2.99 6.12
C PRO A 64 -13.67 1.55 6.19
N LYS A 65 -13.92 1.01 7.39
CA LYS A 65 -14.56 -0.30 7.57
C LYS A 65 -16.02 -0.27 7.09
N LEU A 66 -16.51 -1.37 6.52
CA LEU A 66 -17.91 -1.52 6.03
C LEU A 66 -18.94 -1.56 7.18
N ALA A 67 -18.60 -2.17 8.31
CA ALA A 67 -19.46 -2.24 9.49
C ALA A 67 -18.67 -1.87 10.75
N LYS A 68 -19.34 -1.21 11.71
CA LYS A 68 -18.92 -1.27 13.12
C LYS A 68 -19.19 -2.69 13.57
N GLU A 69 -18.15 -3.44 13.93
CA GLU A 69 -18.31 -4.75 14.56
C GLU A 69 -19.21 -4.60 15.79
N GLU A 70 -20.46 -5.06 15.69
CA GLU A 70 -21.29 -5.28 16.88
C GLU A 70 -20.75 -6.53 17.57
N ARG A 71 -20.11 -6.33 18.72
CA ARG A 71 -19.65 -7.45 19.55
C ARG A 71 -20.89 -8.08 20.19
N HIS A 72 -21.25 -9.28 19.74
CA HIS A 72 -22.24 -10.10 20.45
C HIS A 72 -21.54 -10.85 21.58
N ARG A 73 -22.04 -10.67 22.81
CA ARG A 73 -21.62 -11.48 23.96
C ARG A 73 -22.26 -12.86 23.81
N ILE A 74 -21.45 -13.91 23.83
CA ILE A 74 -21.92 -15.29 23.88
C ILE A 74 -21.80 -15.73 25.35
N GLU A 75 -22.91 -16.16 25.94
CA GLU A 75 -22.90 -16.79 27.27
C GLU A 75 -22.42 -18.24 27.16
N ILE A 76 -21.64 -18.69 28.15
CA ILE A 76 -21.07 -20.03 28.21
C ILE A 76 -21.97 -20.86 29.14
N GLU A 77 -22.42 -22.03 28.67
CA GLU A 77 -23.10 -23.05 29.49
C GLU A 77 -22.10 -23.91 30.28
#